data_AF-A0A1W1HJ38-F1
#
_entry.id   AF-A0A1W1HJ38-F1
#
_cell.length_a   1.000
_cell.length_b   1.000
_cell.length_c   1.000
_cell.angle_alpha   90.00
_cell.angle_beta   90.00
_cell.angle_gamma   90.00
#
_symmetry.space_group_name_H-M   'P 1'
#
loop_
_entity.id
_entity.type
_entity.pdbx_description
1 polymer ?
#
loop_
_entity_poly.entity_id
_entity_poly.type
_entity_poly.pdbx_seq_one_letter_code
_entity_poly.pdbx_strand_id
1 'polypeptide(L)' 'MVELSDHGDLMEKFLNLPCPKMFMYGEQNRTLSYLNHIESNGVRLSEIPECGHFPMYSNPPVMWREIADFLN' A
#
# COMPACT_ATOMS: atom_id res chain seq x y z
N MET A 1 10.14 12.57 0.65
CA MET A 1 10.02 11.87 -0.64
C MET A 1 11.10 12.44 -1.57
N VAL A 2 11.37 11.80 -2.71
CA VAL A 2 12.37 12.30 -3.70
C VAL A 2 11.59 13.02 -4.81
N GLU A 3 12.20 13.98 -5.52
CA GLU A 3 11.57 14.83 -6.56
C GLU A 3 10.57 14.12 -7.48
N LEU A 4 10.86 12.90 -7.96
CA LEU A 4 9.95 12.16 -8.84
C LEU A 4 8.70 11.61 -8.12
N SER A 5 8.77 11.38 -6.82
CA SER A 5 7.62 11.00 -6.00
C SER A 5 6.76 12.23 -5.65
N ASP A 6 7.39 13.39 -5.43
CA ASP A 6 6.71 14.63 -5.04
C ASP A 6 6.19 15.45 -6.24
N HIS A 7 6.84 15.37 -7.41
CA HIS A 7 6.56 16.20 -8.59
C HIS A 7 6.39 15.41 -9.90
N GLY A 8 6.55 14.08 -9.89
CA GLY A 8 6.43 13.25 -11.09
C GLY A 8 5.03 12.68 -11.36
N ASP A 9 4.02 13.18 -10.66
CA ASP A 9 2.62 12.70 -10.68
C ASP A 9 2.50 11.20 -10.42
N LEU A 10 3.42 10.63 -9.62
CA LEU A 10 3.51 9.19 -9.41
C LEU A 10 2.23 8.64 -8.77
N MET A 11 1.66 9.38 -7.81
CA MET A 11 0.42 9.00 -7.15
C MET A 11 -0.74 8.99 -8.14
N GLU A 12 -0.89 10.04 -8.95
CA GLU A 12 -1.93 10.12 -9.96
C GLU A 12 -1.81 8.98 -10.99
N LYS A 13 -0.60 8.71 -11.48
CA LYS A 13 -0.34 7.59 -12.39
C LYS A 13 -0.70 6.25 -11.78
N PHE A 14 -0.36 6.03 -10.51
CA PHE A 14 -0.71 4.81 -9.78
C PHE A 14 -2.23 4.64 -9.68
N LEU A 15 -2.96 5.69 -9.27
CA LEU A 15 -4.42 5.63 -9.14
C LEU A 15 -5.13 5.37 -10.48
N ASN A 16 -4.60 5.92 -11.58
CA ASN A 16 -5.15 5.76 -12.93
C ASN A 16 -4.85 4.40 -13.60
N LEU A 17 -4.10 3.48 -12.97
CA LEU A 17 -3.87 2.15 -13.55
C LEU A 17 -5.20 1.37 -13.68
N PRO A 18 -5.49 0.76 -14.85
CA PRO A 18 -6.77 0.08 -15.12
C PRO A 18 -6.80 -1.36 -14.56
N CYS A 19 -6.39 -1.52 -13.31
CA CYS A 19 -6.39 -2.80 -12.60
C CYS A 19 -6.76 -2.62 -11.12
N PRO A 20 -7.17 -3.70 -10.43
CA PRO A 20 -7.28 -3.69 -8.98
C PRO A 20 -5.93 -3.33 -8.34
N LYS A 21 -5.97 -2.47 -7.32
CA LYS A 21 -4.78 -2.00 -6.59
C LYS A 21 -4.90 -2.29 -5.11
N MET A 22 -3.80 -2.74 -4.51
CA MET A 22 -3.65 -2.92 -3.07
C MET A 22 -2.36 -2.25 -2.61
N PHE A 23 -2.42 -1.58 -1.46
CA PHE A 23 -1.27 -0.99 -0.81
C PHE A 23 -1.07 -1.64 0.56
N MET A 24 0.02 -2.39 0.70
CA MET A 24 0.41 -3.02 1.95
C MET A 24 1.37 -2.12 2.73
N TYR A 25 1.09 -1.93 4.02
CA TYR A 25 1.96 -1.15 4.90
C TYR A 25 2.05 -1.81 6.27
N GLY A 26 3.20 -1.69 6.93
CA GLY A 26 3.33 -2.16 8.32
C GLY A 26 2.60 -1.26 9.30
N GLU A 27 2.09 -1.82 10.40
CA GLU A 27 1.38 -1.11 11.47
C GLU A 27 2.07 0.19 11.93
N GLN A 28 3.40 0.23 12.00
CA GLN A 28 4.16 1.43 12.38
C GLN A 28 4.01 2.60 11.39
N ASN A 29 3.52 2.32 10.18
CA ASN A 29 3.28 3.27 9.10
C ASN A 29 1.79 3.62 8.93
N ARG A 30 0.92 3.26 9.88
CA ARG A 30 -0.51 3.57 9.84
C ARG A 30 -0.86 5.07 9.81
N THR A 31 0.11 5.94 10.06
CA THR A 31 -0.03 7.40 10.08
C THR A 31 0.44 8.06 8.78
N LEU A 32 0.79 7.28 7.75
CA LEU A 32 1.14 7.82 6.44
C LEU A 32 0.00 8.67 5.88
N SER A 33 0.31 9.92 5.53
CA SER A 33 -0.69 10.94 5.18
C SER A 33 -1.55 10.61 3.97
N TYR A 34 -1.08 9.74 3.08
CA TYR A 34 -1.74 9.39 1.83
C TYR A 34 -2.66 8.16 1.93
N LEU A 35 -2.71 7.44 3.05
CA LEU A 35 -3.52 6.21 3.17
C LEU A 35 -5.02 6.48 2.93
N ASN A 36 -5.58 7.49 3.60
CA ASN A 36 -6.97 7.89 3.40
C ASN A 36 -7.24 8.34 1.95
N HIS A 37 -6.25 8.98 1.31
CA HIS A 37 -6.38 9.45 -0.06
C HIS A 37 -6.46 8.28 -1.05
N ILE A 38 -5.57 7.30 -0.94
CA ILE A 38 -5.57 6.16 -1.87
C ILE A 38 -6.75 5.22 -1.61
N GLU A 39 -7.16 5.04 -0.35
CA GLU A 39 -8.33 4.22 0.00
C GLU A 39 -9.62 4.79 -0.59
N SER A 40 -9.82 6.11 -0.48
CA SER A 40 -10.97 6.79 -1.09
C SER A 40 -10.98 6.74 -2.64
N ASN A 41 -9.83 6.42 -3.26
CA ASN A 41 -9.71 6.17 -4.70
C ASN A 41 -9.79 4.67 -5.06
N GLY A 42 -10.28 3.83 -4.15
CA GLY A 42 -10.54 2.41 -4.40
C GLY A 42 -9.33 1.50 -4.31
N VAL A 43 -8.23 1.95 -3.71
CA VAL A 43 -7.08 1.10 -3.39
C VAL A 43 -7.38 0.34 -2.10
N ARG A 44 -7.27 -0.99 -2.12
CA ARG A 44 -7.38 -1.79 -0.88
C ARG A 44 -6.18 -1.50 0.02
N LEU A 45 -6.45 -1.16 1.27
CA LEU A 45 -5.41 -1.04 2.30
C LEU A 45 -5.26 -2.37 3.05
N SER A 46 -4.01 -2.82 3.20
CA SER A 46 -3.68 -4.03 3.97
C SER A 46 -2.60 -3.69 5.00
N GLU A 47 -3.02 -3.49 6.24
CA GLU A 47 -2.11 -3.28 7.37
C GLU A 47 -1.48 -4.61 7.79
N ILE A 48 -0.16 -4.62 7.92
CA ILE A 48 0.62 -5.79 8.31
C ILE A 48 1.03 -5.63 9.79
N PRO A 49 0.52 -6.49 10.70
CA PRO A 49 0.81 -6.36 12.13
C PRO A 49 2.28 -6.72 12.42
N GLU A 50 2.82 -6.12 13.48
CA GLU A 50 4.22 -6.32 13.91
C GLU A 50 5.24 -5.99 12.80
N CYS A 51 4.89 -5.06 11.91
CA CYS A 51 5.71 -4.69 10.75
C CYS A 51 6.01 -3.18 10.71
N GLY A 52 7.26 -2.87 10.34
CA GLY A 52 7.68 -1.54 9.95
C GLY A 52 7.66 -1.36 8.42
N HIS A 53 8.83 -1.12 7.84
CA HIS A 53 8.96 -0.78 6.43
C HIS A 53 8.77 -1.97 5.47
N PHE A 54 9.13 -3.19 5.89
CA PHE A 54 9.25 -4.33 4.98
C PHE A 54 8.37 -5.51 5.41
N PRO A 55 7.11 -5.60 4.91
CA PRO A 55 6.21 -6.72 5.18
C PRO A 55 6.80 -8.10 4.88
N MET A 56 7.54 -8.21 3.78
CA MET A 56 8.16 -9.47 3.33
C MET A 56 9.21 -10.03 4.31
N TYR A 57 9.82 -9.19 5.14
CA TYR A 57 10.78 -9.61 6.16
C TYR A 57 10.16 -9.71 7.55
N SER A 58 9.22 -8.80 7.87
CA SER A 58 8.66 -8.69 9.22
C SER A 58 7.55 -9.71 9.46
N ASN A 59 6.61 -9.84 8.52
CA ASN A 59 5.49 -10.76 8.63
C ASN A 59 5.08 -11.35 7.27
N PRO A 60 5.97 -12.12 6.61
CA PRO A 60 5.71 -12.69 5.29
C PRO A 60 4.42 -13.54 5.22
N PRO A 61 4.04 -14.37 6.22
CA PRO A 61 2.80 -15.15 6.14
C PRO A 61 1.53 -14.30 5.99
N VAL A 62 1.43 -13.18 6.70
CA VAL A 62 0.28 -12.28 6.58
C VAL A 62 0.31 -11.55 5.23
N MET A 63 1.48 -11.06 4.80
CA MET A 63 1.65 -10.45 3.48
C MET A 63 1.17 -11.39 2.36
N TRP A 64 1.59 -12.66 2.38
CA TRP A 64 1.19 -13.64 1.37
C TRP A 64 -0.31 -13.94 1.40
N ARG A 65 -0.93 -13.96 2.57
CA ARG A 65 -2.38 -14.13 2.71
C ARG A 65 -3.13 -12.97 2.06
N GLU A 66 -2.72 -11.74 2.34
CA GLU A 66 -3.33 -10.55 1.73
C GLU A 66 -3.19 -10.56 0.20
N ILE A 67 -2.05 -11.02 -0.35
CA ILE A 67 -1.90 -11.22 -1.81
C ILE A 67 -2.87 -12.28 -2.33
N ALA A 68 -2.94 -13.43 -1.66
CA ALA A 68 -3.78 -14.54 -2.08
C ALA A 68 -5.27 -14.16 -2.08
N ASP A 69 -5.70 -13.38 -1.08
CA ASP A 69 -7.08 -12.94 -0.91
C ASP A 69 -7.43 -11.67 -1.72
N PHE A 70 -6.50 -11.14 -2.52
CA PHE A 70 -6.72 -9.84 -3.16
C PHE A 70 -7.72 -9.89 -4.32
N LEU A 71 -7.71 -10.99 -5.09
CA LEU A 71 -8.51 -11.16 -6.30
C LEU A 71 -9.53 -12.30 -6.21
N ASN A 72 -9.68 -12.90 -5.02
CA ASN A 72 -10.70 -13.90 -4.71
C ASN A 72 -12.01 -13.22 -4.32
#